data_AF-A0A1G8GRH8-F1
#
_entry.id   AF-A0A1G8GRH8-F1
#
_cell.length_a   1.000
_cell.length_b   1.000
_cell.length_c   1.000
_cell.angle_alpha   90.00
_cell.angle_beta   90.00
_cell.angle_gamma   90.00
#
_symmetry.space_group_name_H-M   'P 1'
#
loop_
_entity.id
_entity.type
_entity.pdbx_description
1 polymer ?
#
loop_
_entity_poly.entity_id
_entity_poly.type
_entity_poly.pdbx_seq_one_letter_code
_entity_poly.pdbx_strand_id
1 'polypeptide(L)'
;MTRLTYLAASVAVAIAAGLPADAAGPKACPPGLAKKSPACIPPGQVGKAYRVGDRITGDYVVIRNAGRWGLDPNETYYRIGDQVLRVDRDTKMVLDLIGAAAAILN
;
A
#
# COMPACT_ATOMS: atom_id res chain seq x y z
N MET A 1 -14.31 -56.67 42.56
CA MET A 1 -15.09 -55.70 43.38
C MET A 1 -14.08 -54.91 44.20
N THR A 2 -13.59 -53.75 43.78
CA THR A 2 -14.18 -52.44 44.17
C THR A 2 -13.53 -51.31 43.36
N ARG A 3 -14.35 -50.31 43.03
CA ARG A 3 -14.01 -49.04 42.40
C ARG A 3 -13.39 -48.09 43.42
N LEU A 4 -12.45 -47.23 43.00
CA LEU A 4 -12.20 -45.88 43.57
C LEU A 4 -11.21 -45.12 42.65
N THR A 5 -11.66 -44.40 41.62
CA THR A 5 -11.86 -42.93 41.58
C THR A 5 -10.87 -42.10 42.41
N TYR A 6 -9.92 -41.44 41.73
CA TYR A 6 -9.44 -40.11 42.09
C TYR A 6 -9.24 -39.28 40.82
N LEU A 7 -10.15 -38.32 40.63
CA LEU A 7 -9.98 -37.17 39.74
C LEU A 7 -8.89 -36.28 40.35
N ALA A 8 -7.86 -35.97 39.58
CA ALA A 8 -7.04 -34.79 39.81
C ALA A 8 -6.99 -34.00 38.51
N ALA A 9 -7.52 -32.78 38.59
CA ALA A 9 -7.71 -31.85 37.51
C ALA A 9 -6.39 -31.42 36.89
N SER A 10 -6.34 -31.42 35.56
CA SER A 10 -5.39 -30.60 34.80
C SER A 10 -6.19 -29.87 33.72
N VAL A 11 -6.73 -28.70 34.10
CA VAL A 11 -7.27 -27.73 33.15
C VAL A 11 -6.08 -27.22 32.35
N ALA A 12 -5.93 -27.71 31.11
CA ALA A 12 -5.01 -27.13 30.15
C ALA A 12 -5.58 -25.77 29.73
N VAL A 13 -5.08 -24.70 30.34
CA VAL A 13 -5.35 -23.32 29.91
C VAL A 13 -4.65 -23.12 28.56
N ALA A 14 -5.41 -23.22 27.48
CA ALA A 14 -4.96 -22.80 26.16
C ALA A 14 -4.83 -21.28 26.17
N ILE A 15 -3.62 -20.79 26.41
CA ILE A 15 -3.27 -19.38 26.20
C ILE A 15 -3.30 -19.18 24.68
N ALA A 16 -4.44 -18.71 24.18
CA ALA A 16 -4.50 -18.09 22.86
C ALA A 16 -3.62 -16.84 22.93
N ALA A 17 -2.35 -16.99 22.56
CA ALA A 17 -1.50 -15.87 22.22
C ALA A 17 -2.20 -15.14 21.06
N GLY A 18 -2.89 -14.06 21.41
CA GLY A 18 -3.37 -13.09 20.44
C GLY A 18 -2.16 -12.62 19.65
N LEU A 19 -2.05 -13.11 18.42
CA LEU A 19 -1.23 -12.47 17.41
C LEU A 19 -1.71 -11.02 17.34
N PRO A 20 -0.85 -10.00 17.53
CA PRO A 20 -1.18 -8.69 17.02
C PRO A 20 -1.30 -8.87 15.50
N ALA A 21 -2.54 -8.85 15.03
CA ALA A 21 -2.82 -8.61 13.63
C ALA A 21 -2.50 -7.13 13.35
N ASP A 22 -1.21 -6.78 13.39
CA ASP A 22 -0.66 -5.64 12.67
C ASP A 22 -0.63 -6.03 11.18
N ALA A 23 -1.84 -6.25 10.64
CA ALA A 23 -2.08 -6.16 9.23
C ALA A 23 -1.90 -4.68 8.88
N ALA A 24 -0.70 -4.35 8.42
CA ALA A 24 -0.38 -3.15 7.71
C ALA A 24 -1.50 -2.82 6.71
N GLY A 25 -2.26 -1.78 7.04
CA GLY A 25 -3.24 -1.15 6.16
C GLY A 25 -3.47 0.25 6.73
N PRO A 26 -2.95 1.31 6.11
CA PRO A 26 -3.01 2.64 6.70
C PRO A 26 -4.47 3.13 6.71
N LYS A 27 -5.13 2.98 7.86
CA LYS A 27 -6.35 3.70 8.21
C LYS A 27 -6.01 5.18 8.40
N ALA A 28 -5.86 5.93 7.32
CA ALA A 28 -5.88 7.39 7.37
C ALA A 28 -6.25 7.99 6.02
N CYS A 29 -7.35 7.54 5.41
CA CYS A 29 -7.95 8.34 4.35
C CYS A 29 -8.42 9.65 4.98
N PRO A 30 -7.93 10.83 4.53
CA PRO A 30 -8.19 12.10 5.20
C PRO A 30 -9.68 12.31 5.45
N PRO A 31 -10.07 12.91 6.59
CA PRO A 31 -11.47 13.23 6.85
C PRO A 31 -12.01 14.07 5.68
N GLY A 32 -13.04 13.56 4.99
CA GLY A 32 -13.61 14.16 3.78
C GLY A 32 -13.41 13.34 2.49
N LEU A 33 -12.37 12.51 2.41
CA LEU A 33 -12.10 11.62 1.26
C LEU A 33 -12.64 10.20 1.44
N ALA A 34 -12.85 9.75 2.68
CA ALA A 34 -13.39 8.41 2.96
C ALA A 34 -14.85 8.20 2.51
N LYS A 35 -15.61 9.29 2.35
CA LYS A 35 -17.04 9.29 1.99
C LYS A 35 -17.30 9.50 0.50
N LYS A 36 -16.23 9.69 -0.29
CA LYS A 36 -16.30 9.83 -1.76
C LYS A 36 -16.01 8.46 -2.38
N SER A 37 -16.63 8.15 -3.52
CA SER A 37 -16.38 6.91 -4.26
C SER A 37 -15.63 7.23 -5.56
N PRO A 38 -14.45 6.60 -5.81
CA PRO A 38 -13.73 5.66 -4.96
C PRO A 38 -13.13 6.34 -3.72
N ALA A 39 -13.12 5.61 -2.59
CA ALA A 39 -12.60 6.14 -1.33
C ALA A 39 -11.10 6.43 -1.40
N CYS A 40 -10.67 7.46 -0.66
CA CYS A 40 -9.25 7.80 -0.51
C CYS A 40 -8.57 8.34 -1.79
N ILE A 41 -9.36 8.65 -2.83
CA ILE A 41 -8.92 9.33 -4.05
C ILE A 41 -9.47 10.77 -4.03
N PRO A 42 -8.61 11.80 -4.20
CA PRO A 42 -9.05 13.17 -4.36
C PRO A 42 -10.09 13.32 -5.48
N PRO A 43 -11.18 14.09 -5.27
CA PRO A 43 -12.14 14.38 -6.32
C PRO A 43 -11.42 15.07 -7.50
N GLY A 44 -11.64 14.56 -8.73
CA GLY A 44 -10.93 15.01 -9.95
C GLY A 44 -9.83 14.06 -10.43
N GLN A 45 -9.35 13.14 -9.59
CA GLN A 45 -8.41 12.07 -9.97
C GLN A 45 -9.11 10.73 -10.27
N VAL A 46 -10.42 10.66 -10.03
CA VAL A 46 -11.24 9.49 -10.37
C VAL A 46 -11.19 9.25 -11.88
N GLY A 47 -10.63 8.11 -12.29
CA GLY A 47 -10.42 7.74 -13.70
C GLY A 47 -9.14 8.28 -14.34
N LYS A 48 -8.36 9.10 -13.63
CA LYS A 48 -7.04 9.61 -14.09
C LYS A 48 -5.86 9.11 -13.25
N ALA A 49 -6.13 8.57 -12.05
CA ALA A 49 -5.12 7.99 -11.19
C ALA A 49 -4.86 6.51 -11.54
N TYR A 50 -3.60 6.21 -11.85
CA TYR A 50 -3.11 4.84 -11.97
C TYR A 50 -2.92 4.22 -10.58
N ARG A 51 -3.16 2.92 -10.47
CA ARG A 51 -2.95 2.10 -9.26
C ARG A 51 -1.80 1.13 -9.47
N VAL A 52 -1.29 0.57 -8.37
CA VAL A 52 -0.34 -0.56 -8.44
C VAL A 52 -0.97 -1.70 -9.23
N GLY A 53 -0.22 -2.23 -10.19
CA GLY A 53 -0.63 -3.27 -11.11
C GLY A 53 -1.30 -2.76 -12.40
N ASP A 54 -1.67 -1.48 -12.47
CA ASP A 54 -2.17 -0.90 -13.71
C ASP A 54 -1.03 -0.77 -14.74
N ARG A 55 -1.37 -0.90 -16.02
CA ARG A 55 -0.44 -0.60 -17.11
C ARG A 55 -0.59 0.84 -17.55
N ILE A 56 0.52 1.56 -17.67
CA ILE A 56 0.51 2.93 -18.21
C ILE A 56 0.18 2.91 -19.70
N THR A 57 -0.93 3.54 -20.08
CA THR A 57 -1.41 3.62 -21.48
C THR A 57 -1.47 5.04 -22.02
N GLY A 58 -1.46 6.06 -21.17
CA GLY A 58 -1.48 7.47 -21.54
C GLY A 58 -0.09 8.13 -21.59
N ASP A 59 -0.08 9.45 -21.71
CA ASP A 59 1.14 10.25 -21.74
C ASP A 59 1.85 10.28 -20.37
N TYR A 60 3.17 10.21 -20.41
CA TYR A 60 4.03 10.25 -19.23
C TYR A 60 5.35 10.95 -19.51
N VAL A 61 5.95 11.48 -18.45
CA VAL A 61 7.32 12.03 -18.47
C VAL A 61 8.23 11.11 -17.66
N VAL A 62 9.33 10.68 -18.26
CA VAL A 62 10.33 9.85 -17.56
C VAL A 62 11.20 10.72 -16.66
N ILE A 63 11.33 10.34 -15.39
CA ILE A 63 12.24 11.01 -14.45
C ILE A 63 13.61 10.32 -14.54
N ARG A 64 14.56 10.93 -15.25
CA ARG A 64 15.88 10.33 -15.50
C ARG A 64 16.85 10.42 -14.31
N ASN A 65 16.75 11.51 -13.54
CA ASN A 65 17.66 11.77 -12.42
C ASN A 65 16.95 11.57 -11.08
N ALA A 66 16.40 10.38 -10.89
CA ALA A 66 15.59 10.04 -9.71
C ALA A 66 16.38 10.23 -8.39
N GLY A 67 17.67 9.87 -8.40
CA GLY A 67 18.56 10.02 -7.23
C GLY A 67 18.73 11.45 -6.70
N ARG A 68 18.54 12.48 -7.54
CA ARG A 68 18.58 13.89 -7.08
C ARG A 68 17.45 14.21 -6.10
N TRP A 69 16.40 13.42 -6.13
CA TRP A 69 15.17 13.61 -5.36
C TRP A 69 14.99 12.56 -4.26
N GLY A 70 16.07 11.86 -3.89
CA GLY A 70 16.03 10.80 -2.87
C GLY A 70 15.32 9.52 -3.30
N LEU A 71 15.03 9.37 -4.60
CA LEU A 71 14.49 8.12 -5.17
C LEU A 71 15.63 7.18 -5.60
N ASP A 72 15.35 5.88 -5.71
CA ASP A 72 16.35 4.90 -6.14
C ASP A 72 16.78 5.17 -7.59
N PRO A 73 18.05 5.48 -7.89
CA PRO A 73 18.48 5.78 -9.25
C PRO A 73 18.44 4.57 -10.19
N ASN A 74 18.31 3.34 -9.68
CA ASN A 74 18.24 2.12 -10.49
C ASN A 74 16.81 1.79 -10.94
N GLU A 75 15.81 2.44 -10.33
CA GLU A 75 14.40 2.21 -10.61
C GLU A 75 13.88 3.17 -11.68
N THR A 76 12.79 2.79 -12.36
CA THR A 76 12.19 3.64 -13.39
C THR A 76 10.95 4.34 -12.83
N TYR A 77 10.91 5.67 -12.97
CA TYR A 77 9.81 6.49 -12.47
C TYR A 77 9.19 7.32 -13.58
N TYR A 78 7.86 7.29 -13.64
CA TYR A 78 7.06 8.13 -14.53
C TYR A 78 6.34 9.19 -13.73
N ARG A 79 6.32 10.40 -14.28
CA ARG A 79 5.45 11.48 -13.84
C ARG A 79 4.26 11.56 -14.77
N ILE A 80 3.07 11.51 -14.19
CA ILE A 80 1.80 11.66 -14.89
C ILE A 80 1.02 12.75 -14.16
N GLY A 81 0.91 13.92 -14.79
CA GLY A 81 0.36 15.12 -14.15
C GLY A 81 1.13 15.50 -12.88
N ASP A 82 0.47 15.30 -11.75
CA ASP A 82 0.97 15.58 -10.40
C ASP A 82 1.44 14.32 -9.65
N GLN A 83 1.35 13.12 -10.24
CA GLN A 83 1.76 11.88 -9.58
C GLN A 83 3.11 11.39 -10.08
N VAL A 84 3.91 10.85 -9.16
CA VAL A 84 5.14 10.09 -9.45
C VAL A 84 4.88 8.62 -9.12
N LEU A 85 5.09 7.77 -10.13
CA LEU A 85 4.84 6.33 -10.07
C LEU A 85 6.15 5.60 -10.33
N ARG A 86 6.46 4.57 -9.52
CA ARG A 86 7.48 3.59 -9.88
C ARG A 86 6.87 2.60 -10.85
N VAL A 87 7.56 2.33 -11.94
CA VAL A 87 7.09 1.46 -13.01
C VAL A 87 8.14 0.44 -13.40
N ASP A 88 7.67 -0.71 -13.82
CA ASP A 88 8.48 -1.66 -14.55
C ASP A 88 8.76 -1.10 -15.95
N ARG A 89 10.05 -1.03 -16.31
CA ARG A 89 10.50 -0.39 -17.56
C ARG A 89 9.98 -1.11 -18.80
N ASP A 90 9.90 -2.43 -18.74
CA ASP A 90 9.64 -3.28 -19.91
C ASP A 90 8.14 -3.41 -20.16
N THR A 91 7.37 -3.61 -19.10
CA THR A 91 5.92 -3.84 -19.13
C THR A 91 5.10 -2.56 -18.96
N LYS A 92 5.72 -1.46 -18.51
CA LYS A 92 5.03 -0.22 -18.10
C LYS A 92 3.97 -0.44 -17.01
N MET A 93 4.15 -1.49 -16.20
CA MET A 93 3.26 -1.77 -15.07
C MET A 93 3.65 -0.89 -13.89
N VAL A 94 2.67 -0.33 -13.20
CA VAL A 94 2.90 0.42 -11.97
C VAL A 94 3.26 -0.55 -10.86
N LEU A 95 4.45 -0.38 -10.31
CA LEU A 95 4.95 -1.17 -9.19
C LEU A 95 4.69 -0.48 -7.85
N ASP A 96 4.69 0.85 -7.82
CA ASP A 96 4.44 1.61 -6.59
C ASP A 96 3.96 3.05 -6.85
N LEU A 97 3.24 3.63 -5.88
CA LEU A 97 2.84 5.03 -5.88
C LEU A 97 3.70 5.81 -4.89
N ILE A 98 4.64 6.60 -5.40
CA ILE A 98 5.55 7.39 -4.56
C ILE A 98 4.83 8.60 -3.97
N GLY A 99 3.87 9.16 -4.71
CA GLY A 99 3.02 10.25 -4.25
C GLY A 99 3.06 11.47 -5.16
N ALA A 100 2.77 12.64 -4.58
CA ALA A 100 2.68 13.88 -5.34
C ALA A 100 4.06 14.38 -5.76
N ALA A 101 4.22 14.73 -7.03
CA ALA A 101 5.43 15.29 -7.62
C ALA A 101 5.92 16.54 -6.86
N ALA A 102 5.01 17.36 -6.35
CA ALA A 102 5.35 18.55 -5.55
C ALA A 102 6.04 18.23 -4.22
N ALA A 103 5.83 17.03 -3.66
CA ALA A 103 6.48 16.62 -2.42
C ALA A 103 7.91 16.07 -2.66
N ILE A 104 8.25 15.72 -3.91
CA ILE A 104 9.48 14.99 -4.26
C ILE A 104 10.42 15.85 -5.13
N LEU A 105 9.88 16.68 -6.02
CA LEU A 105 10.63 17.39 -7.07
C LEU A 105 10.82 18.89 -6.77
N ASN A 106 11.05 19.26 -5.50
CA ASN A 106 11.22 20.64 -5.06
C ASN A 106 12.69 21.07 -5.02
#